data_AF-D1P409-F1
#
_entry.id   AF-D1P409-F1
#
_cell.length_a   1.000
_cell.length_b   1.000
_cell.length_c   1.000
_cell.angle_alpha   90.00
_cell.angle_beta   90.00
_cell.angle_gamma   90.00
#
_symmetry.space_group_name_H-M   'P 1'
#
loop_
_entity.id
_entity.type
_entity.pdbx_description
1 polymer ?
#
loop_
_entity_poly.entity_id
_entity_poly.type
_entity_poly.pdbx_seq_one_letter_code
_entity_poly.pdbx_strand_id
1 'polypeptide(L)'
;MNINLNVLEEIINTIFDEMKKHGIESIKLDSDFYWNVPSESLYNIYNDPQQLDIGQLEDDYKMLCEAKEKDILVRYNLKNISAILRYLAENEPN
;
A
#
# COMPACT_ATOMS: atom_id res chain seq x y z
N MET A 1 17.42 8.46 -11.83
CA MET A 1 17.59 8.18 -10.39
C MET A 1 17.26 6.71 -10.17
N ASN A 2 18.01 6.01 -9.31
CA ASN A 2 17.78 4.60 -9.00
C ASN A 2 17.35 4.49 -7.54
N ILE A 3 16.41 3.57 -7.26
CA ILE A 3 15.99 3.23 -5.90
C ILE A 3 16.84 2.04 -5.43
N ASN A 4 17.51 2.19 -4.29
CA ASN A 4 18.21 1.08 -3.65
C ASN A 4 17.21 0.28 -2.80
N LEU A 5 17.02 -1.00 -3.12
CA LEU A 5 16.02 -1.84 -2.46
C LEU A 5 16.34 -2.11 -0.99
N ASN A 6 17.62 -2.29 -0.64
CA ASN A 6 18.03 -2.53 0.76
C ASN A 6 17.73 -1.30 1.62
N VAL A 7 18.00 -0.10 1.08
CA VAL A 7 17.71 1.16 1.78
C VAL A 7 16.20 1.36 1.93
N LEU A 8 15.41 1.07 0.89
CA LEU A 8 13.96 1.20 0.96
C LEU A 8 13.35 0.21 1.98
N GLU A 9 13.83 -1.03 2.02
CA GLU A 9 13.42 -2.02 3.00
C GLU A 9 13.71 -1.56 4.44
N GLU A 10 14.92 -1.05 4.69
CA GLU A 10 15.30 -0.50 6.01
C GLU A 10 14.41 0.67 6.44
N ILE A 11 14.10 1.59 5.51
CA ILE A 11 13.20 2.72 5.77
C ILE A 11 11.80 2.23 6.16
N ILE A 12 11.24 1.29 5.39
CA ILE A 12 9.90 0.75 5.66
C ILE A 12 9.88 0.06 7.03
N ASN A 13 10.87 -0.79 7.33
CA ASN A 13 10.96 -1.46 8.62
C ASN A 13 11.05 -0.46 9.79
N THR A 14 11.84 0.60 9.62
CA THR A 14 11.98 1.66 10.64
C THR A 14 10.65 2.36 10.94
N ILE A 15 9.84 2.64 9.90
CA ILE A 15 8.52 3.26 10.06
C ILE A 15 7.58 2.32 10.84
N PHE A 16 7.51 1.04 10.48
CA PHE A 16 6.67 0.08 11.19
C PHE A 16 7.12 -0.14 12.64
N ASP A 17 8.43 -0.13 12.91
CA ASP A 17 8.96 -0.24 14.27
C ASP A 17 8.61 0.99 15.11
N GLU A 18 8.61 2.18 14.52
CA GLU A 18 8.19 3.41 15.17
C GLU A 18 6.69 3.39 15.53
N MET A 19 5.83 2.94 14.60
CA MET A 19 4.39 2.79 14.86
C MET A 19 4.13 1.82 16.02
N LYS A 20 4.80 0.66 16.01
CA LYS A 20 4.65 -0.35 17.07
C LYS A 20 5.16 0.15 18.43
N LYS A 21 6.22 0.96 18.47
CA LYS A 21 6.70 1.60 19.72
C LYS A 21 5.66 2.52 20.35
N HIS A 22 4.75 3.08 19.55
CA HIS A 22 3.62 3.88 20.01
C HIS A 22 2.37 3.05 20.30
N GLY A 23 2.47 1.71 20.34
CA GLY A 23 1.36 0.81 20.69
C GLY A 23 0.41 0.50 19.53
N ILE A 24 0.77 0.86 18.30
CA ILE A 24 -0.06 0.62 17.12
C ILE A 24 0.22 -0.80 16.60
N GLU A 25 -0.67 -1.74 16.94
CA GLU A 25 -0.58 -3.15 16.47
C GLU A 25 -1.52 -3.45 15.29
N SER A 26 -2.65 -2.75 15.22
CA SER A 26 -3.62 -2.86 14.14
C SER A 26 -4.39 -1.55 14.01
N ILE A 27 -4.93 -1.28 12.82
CA ILE A 27 -5.72 -0.09 12.53
C ILE A 27 -7.06 -0.54 11.97
N LYS A 28 -8.13 0.11 12.43
CA LYS A 28 -9.46 -0.07 11.86
C LYS A 28 -9.57 0.73 10.56
N LEU A 29 -10.15 0.12 9.53
CA LEU A 29 -10.50 0.82 8.30
C LEU A 29 -11.77 1.64 8.53
N ASP A 30 -11.63 2.97 8.57
CA ASP A 30 -12.75 3.92 8.60
C ASP A 30 -13.23 4.26 7.18
N SER A 31 -12.37 4.02 6.17
CA SER A 31 -12.71 4.03 4.75
C SER A 31 -12.04 2.85 4.08
N ASP A 32 -12.79 2.10 3.28
CA ASP A 32 -12.31 0.86 2.65
C ASP A 32 -12.03 1.04 1.15
N PHE A 33 -12.91 1.79 0.45
CA PHE A 33 -12.75 2.05 -0.97
C PHE A 33 -11.87 3.28 -1.23
N TYR A 34 -11.04 3.22 -2.27
CA TYR A 34 -10.22 4.33 -2.74
C TYR A 34 -10.24 4.47 -4.27
N TRP A 35 -10.01 5.69 -4.75
CA TRP A 35 -9.78 5.93 -6.17
C TRP A 35 -8.39 5.44 -6.58
N ASN A 36 -8.34 4.52 -7.53
CA ASN A 36 -7.11 4.01 -8.12
C ASN A 36 -6.94 4.58 -9.53
N VAL A 37 -5.77 5.15 -9.81
CA VAL A 37 -5.42 5.53 -11.19
C VAL A 37 -4.82 4.31 -11.89
N PRO A 38 -5.36 3.86 -13.05
CA PRO A 38 -4.82 2.72 -13.79
C PRO A 38 -3.34 2.92 -14.16
N SER A 39 -2.57 1.84 -14.26
CA SER A 39 -1.10 1.91 -14.41
C SER A 39 -0.66 2.59 -15.72
N GLU A 40 -1.45 2.42 -16.77
CA GLU A 40 -1.28 3.08 -18.07
C GLU A 40 -1.47 4.60 -18.00
N SER A 41 -2.21 5.11 -17.02
CA SER A 41 -2.48 6.53 -16.82
C SER A 41 -1.63 7.14 -15.71
N LEU A 42 -1.18 6.35 -14.72
CA LEU A 42 -0.52 6.81 -13.50
C LEU A 42 0.71 7.71 -13.75
N TYR A 43 1.47 7.44 -14.81
CA TYR A 43 2.67 8.19 -15.17
C TYR A 43 2.51 9.07 -16.42
N ASN A 44 1.31 9.09 -17.03
CA ASN A 44 1.02 9.88 -18.23
C ASN A 44 0.50 11.27 -17.86
N ILE A 45 1.33 12.10 -17.22
CA ILE A 45 0.90 13.41 -16.68
C ILE A 45 0.41 14.42 -17.73
N TYR A 46 0.63 14.14 -19.01
CA TYR A 46 0.23 15.02 -20.11
C TYR A 46 -1.20 14.77 -20.57
N ASN A 47 -1.83 13.69 -20.09
CA ASN A 47 -3.22 13.36 -20.39
C ASN A 47 -3.92 13.00 -19.09
N ASP A 48 -5.08 13.59 -18.84
CA ASP A 48 -5.90 13.18 -17.70
C ASP A 48 -6.27 11.68 -17.81
N PRO A 49 -6.33 10.95 -16.69
CA PRO A 49 -6.83 9.58 -16.69
C PRO A 49 -8.27 9.58 -17.20
N GLN A 50 -8.52 8.90 -18.33
CA GLN A 50 -9.86 8.83 -18.93
C GLN A 50 -10.83 8.01 -18.06
N GLN A 51 -10.30 7.09 -17.26
CA GLN A 51 -11.04 6.25 -16.33
C GLN A 51 -10.24 6.10 -15.04
N LEU A 52 -10.96 6.17 -13.92
CA LEU A 52 -10.45 5.81 -12.60
C LEU A 52 -11.05 4.46 -12.22
N ASP A 53 -10.23 3.62 -11.60
CA ASP A 53 -10.68 2.38 -10.98
C ASP A 53 -11.01 2.63 -9.52
N ILE A 54 -11.73 1.69 -8.92
CA ILE A 54 -11.97 1.64 -7.49
C ILE A 54 -11.18 0.46 -6.94
N GLY A 55 -10.31 0.74 -5.96
CA GLY A 55 -9.67 -0.28 -5.14
C GLY A 55 -10.37 -0.42 -3.79
N GLN A 56 -10.09 -1.50 -3.08
CA GLN A 56 -10.64 -1.80 -1.76
C GLN A 56 -9.52 -2.31 -0.85
N LEU A 57 -9.32 -1.66 0.30
CA LEU A 57 -8.22 -1.94 1.22
C LEU A 57 -8.36 -3.31 1.89
N GLU A 58 -9.58 -3.74 2.20
CA GLU A 58 -9.86 -5.08 2.71
C GLU A 58 -9.39 -6.15 1.72
N ASP A 59 -9.74 -6.01 0.44
CA ASP A 59 -9.32 -6.94 -0.61
C ASP A 59 -7.79 -6.91 -0.81
N ASP A 60 -7.19 -5.72 -0.78
CA ASP A 60 -5.72 -5.57 -0.87
C ASP A 60 -5.01 -6.29 0.28
N TYR A 61 -5.49 -6.14 1.52
CA TYR A 61 -4.93 -6.80 2.69
C TYR A 61 -5.15 -8.32 2.64
N LYS A 62 -6.35 -8.77 2.28
CA LYS A 62 -6.68 -10.19 2.14
C LYS A 62 -5.80 -10.87 1.07
N MET A 63 -5.61 -10.23 -0.08
CA MET A 63 -4.73 -10.71 -1.14
C MET A 63 -3.30 -10.91 -0.63
N LEU A 64 -2.78 -9.99 0.20
CA LEU A 64 -1.46 -10.11 0.81
C LEU A 64 -1.37 -11.26 1.80
N CYS A 65 -2.37 -11.43 2.66
CA CYS A 65 -2.44 -12.54 3.60
C CYS A 65 -2.46 -13.89 2.88
N GLU A 66 -3.32 -14.05 1.87
CA GLU A 66 -3.40 -15.28 1.08
C GLU A 66 -2.10 -15.58 0.32
N ALA A 67 -1.48 -14.54 -0.27
CA ALA A 67 -0.21 -14.70 -0.97
C ALA A 67 0.94 -15.10 -0.03
N LYS A 68 0.94 -14.57 1.20
CA LYS A 68 1.89 -14.93 2.25
C LYS A 68 1.71 -16.38 2.69
N GLU A 69 0.48 -16.82 2.93
CA GLU A 69 0.17 -18.20 3.35
C GLU A 69 0.59 -19.23 2.31
N LYS A 70 0.47 -18.89 1.02
CA LYS A 70 0.81 -19.77 -0.11
C LYS A 70 2.28 -19.66 -0.53
N ASP A 71 3.08 -18.80 0.10
CA ASP A 71 4.48 -18.49 -0.26
C ASP A 71 4.64 -18.06 -1.74
N ILE A 72 3.72 -17.20 -2.20
CA ILE A 72 3.67 -16.69 -3.59
C ILE A 72 3.74 -15.17 -3.67
N LEU A 73 4.28 -14.51 -2.63
CA LEU A 73 4.50 -13.07 -2.67
C LEU A 73 5.47 -12.72 -3.80
N VAL A 74 5.05 -11.78 -4.65
CA VAL A 74 5.82 -11.32 -5.81
C VAL A 74 5.82 -9.80 -5.88
N ARG A 75 6.69 -9.23 -6.72
CA ARG A 75 6.79 -7.78 -6.94
C ARG A 75 5.43 -7.11 -7.20
N TYR A 76 4.50 -7.79 -7.89
CA TYR A 76 3.18 -7.24 -8.18
C TYR A 76 2.39 -6.88 -6.89
N ASN A 77 2.60 -7.61 -5.79
CA ASN A 77 1.95 -7.34 -4.51
C ASN A 77 2.36 -6.00 -3.88
N LEU A 78 3.44 -5.35 -4.36
CA LEU A 78 3.79 -3.99 -3.94
C LEU A 78 2.66 -2.99 -4.23
N LYS A 79 1.82 -3.24 -5.25
CA LYS A 79 0.59 -2.47 -5.48
C LYS A 79 -0.32 -2.49 -4.26
N ASN A 80 -0.65 -3.67 -3.73
CA ASN A 80 -1.54 -3.81 -2.59
C ASN A 80 -0.93 -3.15 -1.35
N ILE A 81 0.38 -3.37 -1.12
CA ILE A 81 1.12 -2.73 -0.02
C ILE A 81 1.06 -1.21 -0.15
N SER A 82 1.23 -0.66 -1.35
CA SER A 82 1.24 0.80 -1.56
C SER A 82 -0.09 1.46 -1.18
N ALA A 83 -1.23 0.82 -1.46
CA ALA A 83 -2.55 1.31 -1.07
C ALA A 83 -2.70 1.32 0.46
N ILE A 84 -2.28 0.24 1.13
CA ILE A 84 -2.29 0.15 2.59
C ILE A 84 -1.38 1.20 3.21
N LEU A 85 -0.12 1.31 2.76
CA LEU A 85 0.82 2.31 3.26
C LEU A 85 0.29 3.74 3.08
N ARG A 86 -0.43 3.99 1.98
CA ARG A 86 -1.08 5.28 1.76
C ARG A 86 -2.16 5.55 2.80
N TYR A 87 -3.03 4.58 3.04
CA TYR A 87 -4.07 4.68 4.07
C TYR A 87 -3.46 4.93 5.45
N LEU A 88 -2.40 4.21 5.82
CA LEU A 88 -1.68 4.37 7.10
C LEU A 88 -1.07 5.77 7.27
N ALA A 89 -0.61 6.40 6.17
CA ALA A 89 -0.03 7.72 6.22
C ALA A 89 -1.07 8.86 6.34
N GLU A 90 -2.30 8.61 5.88
CA GLU A 90 -3.37 9.62 5.84
C GLU A 90 -4.36 9.52 7.00
N ASN A 91 -4.40 8.36 7.68
CA ASN A 91 -5.35 8.10 8.75
C ASN A 91 -4.58 7.79 10.05
N GLU A 92 -4.84 8.56 11.09
CA GLU A 92 -4.26 8.31 12.40
C GLU A 92 -4.86 7.03 13.00
N PRO A 93 -4.05 6.16 13.64
CA PRO A 93 -4.58 5.11 14.51
C PRO A 93 -5.36 5.76 15.65
N ASN A 94 -6.69 5.63 15.63
CA ASN A 94 -7.57 6.02 16.74
C ASN A 94 -7.35 5.18 17.99
#